data_AF-A0A485C1S6-F1
#
_entry.id   AF-A0A485C1S6-F1
#
_cell.length_a   1.000
_cell.length_b   1.000
_cell.length_c   1.000
_cell.angle_alpha   90.00
_cell.angle_beta   90.00
_cell.angle_gamma   90.00
#
_symmetry.space_group_name_H-M   'P 1'
#
loop_
_entity.id
_entity.type
_entity.pdbx_description
1 polymer ?
#
loop_
_entity_poly.entity_id
_entity_poly.type
_entity_poly.pdbx_seq_one_letter_code
_entity_poly.pdbx_strand_id
1 'polypeptide(L)'
;MATAPRSTWPTRIATTVRRSNRGTIFDLNTKKAVNVDRKTRFDEPFNITDGYSDLAQINAEYRLNEAWTARFDYSYSQDHYNDDQARVMAYDSTTGDLTRRVDATHGSTQKMHSTVPICRATW
;
A
#
# COMPACT_ATOMS: atom_id res chain seq x y z
N MET A 1 -3.71 -34.90 22.69
CA MET A 1 -3.37 -33.68 23.45
C MET A 1 -3.42 -32.52 22.47
N ALA A 2 -4.27 -31.53 22.72
CA ALA A 2 -4.44 -30.37 21.84
C ALA A 2 -3.34 -29.35 22.15
N THR A 3 -2.74 -28.77 21.10
CA THR A 3 -1.86 -27.62 21.28
C THR A 3 -2.76 -26.39 21.40
N ALA A 4 -2.52 -25.55 22.40
CA ALA A 4 -3.32 -24.34 22.57
C ALA A 4 -3.24 -23.47 21.30
N PRO A 5 -4.39 -22.97 20.79
CA PRO A 5 -4.38 -22.19 19.57
C PRO A 5 -3.55 -20.92 19.76
N ARG A 6 -2.65 -20.65 18.81
CA ARG A 6 -1.85 -19.43 18.80
C ARG A 6 -2.58 -18.41 17.96
N SER A 7 -2.95 -17.28 18.58
CA SER A 7 -3.54 -16.14 17.88
C SER A 7 -2.58 -14.96 17.93
N THR A 8 -2.49 -14.26 16.81
CA THR A 8 -1.82 -12.96 16.72
C THR A 8 -2.92 -11.92 16.59
N TRP A 9 -3.00 -11.01 17.56
CA TRP A 9 -3.93 -9.88 17.52
C TRP A 9 -3.60 -8.95 16.35
N PRO A 10 -4.60 -8.28 15.75
CA PRO A 10 -4.38 -7.38 14.64
C PRO A 10 -3.37 -6.31 15.03
N THR A 11 -2.23 -6.30 14.34
CA THR A 11 -1.21 -5.26 14.47
C THR A 11 -1.31 -4.34 13.28
N ARG A 12 -1.54 -3.05 13.53
CA ARG A 12 -1.58 -2.02 12.50
C ARG A 12 -0.18 -1.52 12.19
N ILE A 13 0.20 -1.58 10.92
CA ILE A 13 1.40 -0.91 10.41
C ILE A 13 0.93 0.26 9.54
N ALA A 14 1.13 1.49 10.01
CA ALA A 14 0.79 2.70 9.27
C ALA A 14 2.01 3.26 8.54
N THR A 15 1.82 3.68 7.30
CA THR A 15 2.87 4.26 6.46
C THR A 15 2.36 5.52 5.78
N THR A 16 3.14 6.60 5.83
CA THR A 16 2.87 7.84 5.08
C THR A 16 4.07 8.17 4.21
N VAL A 17 3.85 8.33 2.91
CA VAL A 17 4.86 8.69 1.93
C VAL A 17 4.49 10.02 1.30
N ARG A 18 5.39 11.00 1.40
CA ARG A 18 5.32 12.21 0.58
C ARG A 18 6.03 11.96 -0.73
N ARG A 19 5.29 11.86 -1.83
CA ARG A 19 5.90 11.73 -3.15
C ARG A 19 6.37 13.10 -3.63
N SER A 20 7.66 13.20 -3.93
CA SER A 20 8.20 14.38 -4.58
C SER A 20 8.26 14.16 -6.09
N ASN A 21 7.50 14.95 -6.85
CA ASN A 21 7.62 14.97 -8.30
C ASN A 21 8.74 15.92 -8.71
N ARG A 22 10.00 15.44 -8.67
CA ARG A 22 11.20 16.19 -9.10
C ARG A 22 11.49 16.04 -10.60
N GLY A 23 10.49 15.70 -11.40
CA GLY A 23 10.67 15.47 -12.83
C GLY A 23 11.19 16.71 -13.56
N THR A 24 12.05 16.51 -14.56
CA THR A 24 12.45 17.56 -15.50
C THR A 24 11.33 17.74 -16.51
N ILE A 25 10.69 18.91 -16.50
CA ILE A 25 9.70 19.30 -17.52
C ILE A 25 10.46 19.86 -18.72
N PHE A 26 10.05 19.45 -19.92
CA PHE A 26 10.57 20.01 -21.16
C PHE A 26 9.60 21.05 -21.70
N ASP A 27 10.13 22.21 -22.03
CA ASP A 27 9.40 23.20 -22.82
C ASP A 27 9.35 22.70 -24.27
N LEU A 28 8.13 22.53 -24.78
CA LEU A 28 7.89 21.99 -26.13
C LEU A 28 8.27 22.98 -27.24
N ASN A 29 8.33 24.29 -26.94
CA ASN A 29 8.72 25.33 -27.89
C ASN A 29 10.25 25.42 -28.00
N THR A 30 10.94 25.44 -26.87
CA THR A 30 12.42 25.55 -26.85
C THR A 30 13.11 24.19 -26.92
N LYS A 31 12.38 23.09 -26.75
CA LYS A 31 12.86 21.70 -26.64
C LYS A 31 13.93 21.51 -25.56
N LYS A 32 14.00 22.43 -24.60
CA LYS A 32 14.96 22.41 -23.49
C LYS A 32 14.22 22.15 -22.18
N ALA A 33 14.96 21.65 -21.20
CA ALA A 33 14.46 21.60 -19.83
C ALA A 33 14.08 23.00 -19.37
N VAL A 34 12.93 23.11 -18.70
CA VAL A 34 12.45 24.37 -18.14
C VAL A 34 13.50 24.95 -17.18
N ASN A 35 13.92 26.19 -17.43
CA ASN A 35 14.95 26.87 -16.65
C ASN A 35 14.36 27.48 -15.37
N VAL A 36 14.05 26.63 -14.40
CA VAL A 36 13.65 27.04 -13.04
C VAL A 36 14.76 26.73 -12.04
N ASP A 37 14.75 27.44 -10.90
CA ASP A 37 15.61 27.09 -9.77
C ASP A 37 15.40 25.62 -9.37
N ARG A 38 16.50 24.91 -9.09
CA ARG A 38 16.47 23.51 -8.61
C ARG A 38 15.69 23.33 -7.31
N LYS A 39 15.47 24.40 -6.55
CA LYS A 39 14.64 24.39 -5.33
C LYS A 39 13.15 24.53 -5.61
N THR A 40 12.77 24.98 -6.82
CA THR A 40 11.37 25.10 -7.21
C THR A 40 10.77 23.71 -7.35
N ARG A 41 9.82 23.41 -6.47
CA ARG A 41 9.08 22.16 -6.46
C ARG A 41 7.94 22.25 -7.45
N PHE A 42 7.86 21.29 -8.37
CA PHE A 42 6.72 21.15 -9.27
C PHE A 42 5.58 20.33 -8.67
N ASP A 43 5.86 19.67 -7.54
CA ASP A 43 4.90 18.93 -6.74
C ASP A 43 4.22 19.81 -5.68
N GLU A 44 3.02 19.38 -5.29
CA GLU A 44 2.20 20.10 -4.32
C GLU A 44 2.37 19.53 -2.89
N PRO A 45 2.24 20.35 -1.84
CA PRO A 45 2.37 19.90 -0.44
C PRO A 45 1.38 18.79 -0.05
N PHE A 46 0.25 18.72 -0.75
CA PHE A 46 -0.79 17.71 -0.56
C PHE A 46 -0.53 16.42 -1.34
N ASN A 47 0.57 16.28 -2.09
CA ASN A 47 0.95 15.02 -2.74
C ASN A 47 1.42 13.98 -1.70
N ILE A 48 0.46 13.39 -1.01
CA ILE A 48 0.65 12.46 0.10
C ILE A 48 -0.07 11.17 -0.25
N THR A 49 0.67 10.06 -0.14
CA THR A 49 0.08 8.73 -0.10
C THR A 49 0.17 8.24 1.34
N ASP A 50 -0.95 7.95 1.98
CA ASP A 50 -1.00 7.36 3.32
C ASP A 50 -1.77 6.05 3.29
N GLY A 51 -1.41 5.14 4.19
CA GLY A 51 -2.08 3.87 4.28
C GLY A 51 -1.75 3.12 5.55
N TYR A 52 -2.53 2.09 5.83
CA TYR A 52 -2.26 1.18 6.92
C TYR A 52 -2.63 -0.25 6.54
N SER A 53 -1.89 -1.19 7.11
CA SER A 53 -2.11 -2.61 6.95
C SER A 53 -2.40 -3.23 8.32
N ASP A 54 -3.50 -3.96 8.44
CA ASP A 54 -3.88 -4.73 9.62
C ASP A 54 -3.75 -6.23 9.29
N LEU A 55 -3.04 -7.02 10.12
CA LEU A 55 -2.86 -8.47 9.93
C LEU A 55 -3.28 -9.24 11.18
N ALA A 56 -4.17 -10.23 11.03
CA ALA A 56 -4.56 -11.16 12.08
C ALA A 56 -4.36 -12.62 11.64
N GLN A 57 -3.86 -13.46 12.55
CA GLN A 57 -3.59 -14.88 12.25
C GLN A 57 -4.04 -15.77 13.41
N ILE A 58 -4.58 -16.94 13.06
CA ILE A 58 -5.01 -17.98 14.01
C ILE A 58 -4.46 -19.32 13.52
N ASN A 59 -3.79 -20.05 14.40
CA ASN A 59 -3.37 -21.43 14.19
C ASN A 59 -3.91 -22.33 15.30
N ALA A 60 -4.43 -23.49 14.93
CA ALA A 60 -4.88 -24.53 15.85
C ALA A 60 -4.41 -25.92 15.37
N GLU A 61 -4.00 -26.75 16.31
CA GLU A 61 -3.61 -28.15 16.06
C GLU A 61 -4.26 -29.07 17.06
N TYR A 62 -4.87 -30.15 16.56
CA TYR A 62 -5.58 -31.12 17.37
C TYR A 62 -5.27 -32.55 16.93
N ARG A 63 -4.81 -33.36 17.88
CA ARG A 63 -4.62 -34.81 17.67
C ARG A 63 -5.95 -35.53 17.85
N LEU A 64 -6.52 -36.03 16.75
CA LEU A 64 -7.82 -36.71 16.72
C LEU A 64 -7.73 -38.11 17.35
N ASN A 65 -6.66 -38.84 17.07
CA ASN A 65 -6.33 -40.13 17.70
C ASN A 65 -4.82 -40.41 17.53
N GLU A 66 -4.36 -41.65 17.79
CA GLU A 66 -2.95 -42.04 17.65
C GLU A 66 -2.41 -41.92 16.21
N ALA A 67 -3.30 -42.04 15.24
CA ALA A 67 -2.96 -42.09 13.83
C ALA A 67 -3.33 -40.81 13.04
N TRP A 68 -4.04 -39.86 13.64
CA TRP A 68 -4.57 -38.70 12.91
C TRP A 68 -4.37 -37.39 13.66
N THR A 69 -3.83 -36.41 12.95
CA THR A 69 -3.68 -35.03 13.43
C THR A 69 -4.32 -34.05 12.45
N ALA A 70 -5.13 -33.16 13.00
CA ALA A 70 -5.74 -32.04 12.28
C ALA A 70 -5.02 -30.73 12.61
N ARG A 71 -4.81 -29.91 11.60
CA ARG A 71 -4.25 -28.56 11.68
C ARG A 71 -5.15 -27.59 10.93
N PHE A 72 -5.32 -26.42 11.50
CA PHE A 72 -6.13 -25.35 10.94
C PHE A 72 -5.38 -24.03 11.06
N ASP A 73 -5.14 -23.41 9.91
CA ASP A 73 -4.50 -22.11 9.79
C ASP A 73 -5.45 -21.13 9.10
N TYR A 74 -5.65 -19.97 9.72
CA TYR A 74 -6.42 -18.86 9.16
C TYR A 74 -5.61 -17.57 9.24
N SER A 75 -5.58 -16.81 8.15
CA SER A 75 -4.94 -15.49 8.08
C SER A 75 -5.86 -14.49 7.40
N TYR A 76 -5.93 -13.29 7.96
CA TYR A 76 -6.68 -12.16 7.42
C TYR A 76 -5.78 -10.92 7.37
N SER A 77 -5.75 -10.25 6.23
CA SER A 77 -5.11 -8.94 6.08
C SER A 77 -6.07 -7.92 5.48
N GLN A 78 -5.93 -6.68 5.92
CA GLN A 78 -6.63 -5.54 5.36
C GLN A 78 -5.65 -4.41 5.11
N ASP A 79 -5.61 -3.93 3.87
CA ASP A 79 -4.81 -2.80 3.45
C ASP A 79 -5.73 -1.64 3.09
N HIS A 80 -5.48 -0.49 3.69
CA HIS A 80 -6.15 0.77 3.37
C HIS A 80 -5.14 1.73 2.78
N TYR A 81 -5.47 2.41 1.68
CA TYR A 81 -4.67 3.50 1.16
C TYR A 81 -5.51 4.67 0.68
N ASN A 82 -4.95 5.86 0.89
CA ASN A 82 -5.34 7.11 0.29
C ASN A 82 -4.15 7.63 -0.51
N ASP A 83 -4.42 8.22 -1.66
CA ASP A 83 -3.40 8.81 -2.53
C ASP A 83 -3.91 10.11 -3.12
N ASP A 84 -3.28 11.21 -2.73
CA ASP A 84 -3.47 12.52 -3.33
C ASP A 84 -2.31 12.80 -4.28
N GLN A 85 -2.62 13.04 -5.56
CA GLN A 85 -1.60 13.24 -6.59
C GLN A 85 -1.96 14.35 -7.58
N ALA A 86 -1.22 15.45 -7.51
CA ALA A 86 -1.11 16.46 -8.55
C ALA A 86 -0.07 16.02 -9.60
N ARG A 87 -0.49 15.93 -10.85
CA ARG A 87 0.35 15.66 -12.02
C ARG A 87 0.49 16.93 -12.86
N VAL A 88 1.71 17.23 -13.28
CA VAL A 88 1.96 18.32 -14.23
C VAL A 88 1.56 17.86 -15.63
N MET A 89 0.75 18.67 -16.32
CA MET A 89 0.26 18.39 -17.67
C MET A 89 0.91 19.26 -18.73
N ALA A 90 1.13 20.54 -18.42
CA ALA A 90 1.74 21.49 -19.33
C ALA A 90 2.45 22.62 -18.57
N TYR A 91 3.41 23.24 -19.25
CA TYR A 91 4.12 24.42 -18.78
C TYR A 91 4.16 25.45 -19.91
N ASP A 92 3.72 26.67 -19.64
CA ASP A 92 3.84 27.81 -20.53
C ASP A 92 5.12 28.57 -20.19
N SER A 93 6.09 28.61 -21.11
CA SER A 93 7.36 29.31 -20.90
C SER A 93 7.27 30.82 -21.08
N THR A 94 6.20 31.33 -21.67
CA THR A 94 5.96 32.76 -21.88
C THR A 94 5.37 33.42 -20.63
N THR A 95 4.42 32.74 -19.98
CA THR A 95 3.78 33.23 -18.74
C THR A 95 4.37 32.64 -17.47
N GLY A 96 5.03 31.49 -17.55
CA GLY A 96 5.51 30.71 -16.41
C GLY A 96 4.44 29.83 -15.77
N ASP A 97 3.25 29.73 -16.38
CA ASP A 97 2.13 29.00 -15.82
C ASP A 97 2.31 27.49 -15.95
N LEU A 98 1.92 26.78 -14.90
CA LEU A 98 1.99 25.32 -14.85
C LEU A 98 0.58 24.75 -14.68
N THR A 99 0.11 24.07 -15.71
CA THR A 99 -1.20 23.42 -15.69
C THR A 99 -1.05 22.05 -15.04
N ARG A 100 -1.87 21.79 -14.03
CA ARG A 100 -1.89 20.54 -13.27
C ARG A 100 -3.25 19.88 -13.37
N ARG A 101 -3.23 18.55 -13.32
CA ARG A 101 -4.41 17.74 -13.03
C ARG A 101 -4.26 17.19 -11.61
N VAL A 102 -5.30 17.30 -10.82
CA VAL A 102 -5.36 16.72 -9.47
C VAL A 102 -6.20 15.45 -9.54
N ASP A 103 -5.58 14.34 -9.12
CA ASP A 103 -6.23 13.06 -8.94
C ASP A 103 -6.19 12.69 -7.46
N ALA A 104 -7.28 12.11 -6.96
CA ALA A 104 -7.35 11.59 -5.61
C ALA A 104 -7.97 10.19 -5.63
N THR A 105 -7.35 9.25 -4.93
CA THR A 105 -7.92 7.94 -4.63
C THR A 105 -8.08 7.84 -3.12
N HIS A 106 -9.32 7.88 -2.62
CA HIS A 106 -9.60 7.83 -1.20
C HIS A 106 -10.38 6.58 -0.83
N GLY A 107 -10.17 6.10 0.40
CA GLY A 107 -10.93 5.00 0.99
C GLY A 107 -10.66 3.64 0.34
N SER A 108 -9.56 3.50 -0.42
CA SER A 108 -9.29 2.25 -1.09
C SER A 108 -8.90 1.19 -0.08
N THR A 109 -9.71 0.15 -0.01
CA THR A 109 -9.56 -0.93 0.98
C THR A 109 -9.47 -2.27 0.26
N GLN A 110 -8.36 -2.97 0.44
CA GLN A 110 -8.18 -4.34 -0.02
C GLN A 110 -8.20 -5.28 1.18
N LYS A 111 -8.85 -6.44 1.01
CA LYS A 111 -8.96 -7.46 2.05
C LYS A 111 -8.56 -8.79 1.47
N MET A 112 -7.71 -9.52 2.19
CA MET A 112 -7.30 -10.87 1.83
C MET A 112 -7.58 -11.80 3.00
N HIS A 113 -8.03 -13.01 2.69
CA HIS A 113 -8.17 -14.08 3.66
C HIS A 113 -7.59 -15.36 3.05
N SER A 114 -6.94 -16.16 3.90
CA SER A 114 -6.42 -17.46 3.53
C SER A 114 -6.76 -18.48 4.61
N THR A 115 -7.18 -19.66 4.18
CA THR A 115 -7.51 -20.78 5.06
C THR A 115 -6.79 -22.02 4.57
N VAL A 116 -6.06 -22.68 5.47
CA VAL A 116 -5.33 -23.91 5.16
C VAL A 116 -5.74 -24.98 6.18
N PRO A 117 -6.68 -25.86 5.84
CA PRO A 117 -6.98 -27.05 6.63
C PRO A 117 -6.08 -28.20 6.19
N ILE A 118 -5.44 -28.87 7.14
CA ILE A 118 -4.64 -30.06 6.90
C ILE A 118 -5.09 -31.16 7.85
N CYS A 119 -5.39 -32.34 7.32
CA CYS A 119 -5.54 -33.56 8.10
C CYS A 119 -4.51 -34.55 7.60
N ARG A 120 -3.62 -35.00 8.48
CA ARG A 120 -2.54 -35.92 8.13
C ARG A 120 -2.64 -37.17 8.99
N ALA A 121 -2.41 -38.30 8.35
CA ALA A 121 -2.24 -39.56 9.03
C ALA A 121 -0.77 -39.73 9.48
N THR A 122 -0.55 -40.05 10.74
CA THR A 122 0.74 -40.46 11.33
C THR A 122 0.81 -41.98 11.28
N TRP A 123 1.35 -42.51 10.18
CA TRP A 123 1.75 -43.91 10.06
C TRP A 123 3.21 -43.94 9.60
#